data_AF-Q47DS3-F1
#
_entry.id   AF-Q47DS3-F1
#
_cell.length_a   1.000
_cell.length_b   1.000
_cell.length_c   1.000
_cell.angle_alpha   90.00
_cell.angle_beta   90.00
_cell.angle_gamma   90.00
#
_symmetry.space_group_name_H-M   'P 1'
#
loop_
_entity.id
_entity.type
_entity.pdbx_description
1 polymer ?
#
loop_
_entity_poly.entity_id
_entity_poly.type
_entity_poly.pdbx_seq_one_letter_code
_entity_poly.pdbx_strand_id
1 'polypeptide(L)'
;MKNQCQSQLELSLNLCNSWLECCQRLSEINGQSARAFLAHGKTDGEPWTRDGGTDLILGSSRIVMDYWSSMLACGTDFQRKILTGLAKR
;
A
#
# COMPACT_ATOMS: atom_id res chain seq x y z
N MET A 1 24.61 -22.63 -21.93
CA MET A 1 24.79 -22.09 -20.56
C MET A 1 24.76 -20.57 -20.49
N LYS A 2 25.46 -19.82 -21.35
CA LYS A 2 25.50 -18.33 -21.30
C LYS A 2 24.11 -17.65 -21.38
N ASN A 3 23.23 -18.10 -22.29
CA ASN A 3 21.86 -17.57 -22.43
C ASN A 3 20.97 -17.84 -21.22
N GLN A 4 21.13 -18.99 -20.55
CA GLN A 4 20.31 -19.33 -19.39
C GLN A 4 20.69 -18.45 -18.20
N CYS A 5 21.99 -18.22 -17.96
CA CYS A 5 22.46 -17.32 -16.91
C CYS A 5 21.96 -15.88 -17.11
N GLN A 6 21.98 -15.37 -18.34
CA GLN A 6 21.46 -14.04 -18.67
C GLN A 6 19.94 -13.93 -18.42
N SER A 7 19.16 -14.90 -18.89
CA SER A 7 17.72 -14.96 -18.62
C SER A 7 17.41 -15.09 -17.11
N GLN A 8 18.29 -15.77 -16.34
CA GLN A 8 18.17 -15.82 -14.89
C GLN A 8 18.39 -14.47 -14.23
N LEU A 9 19.43 -13.76 -14.63
CA LEU A 9 19.75 -12.44 -14.13
C LEU A 9 18.66 -11.40 -14.46
N GLU A 10 18.14 -11.41 -15.69
CA GLU A 10 17.07 -10.51 -16.12
C GLU A 10 15.77 -10.74 -15.32
N LEU A 11 15.38 -11.99 -15.09
CA LEU A 11 14.23 -12.26 -14.23
C LEU A 11 14.47 -11.72 -12.83
N SER A 12 15.62 -12.03 -12.21
CA SER A 12 15.92 -11.58 -10.85
C SER A 12 15.86 -10.06 -10.73
N LEU A 13 16.43 -9.33 -11.69
CA LEU A 13 16.34 -7.87 -11.74
C LEU A 13 14.89 -7.39 -11.86
N ASN A 14 14.08 -8.01 -12.72
CA ASN A 14 12.67 -7.65 -12.89
C ASN A 14 11.84 -7.90 -11.63
N LEU A 15 12.10 -8.99 -10.90
CA LEU A 15 11.44 -9.29 -9.63
C LEU A 15 11.85 -8.28 -8.54
N CYS A 16 13.15 -7.97 -8.43
CA CYS A 16 13.67 -6.95 -7.51
C CYS A 16 13.06 -5.56 -7.78
N ASN A 17 12.98 -5.16 -9.05
CA ASN A 17 12.35 -3.88 -9.43
C ASN A 17 10.86 -3.85 -9.09
N SER A 18 10.15 -4.95 -9.34
CA SER A 18 8.72 -5.08 -8.99
C SER A 18 8.49 -4.99 -7.48
N TRP A 19 9.39 -5.58 -6.69
CA TRP A 19 9.35 -5.49 -5.23
C TRP A 19 9.63 -4.07 -4.74
N LEU A 20 10.68 -3.43 -5.28
CA LEU A 20 11.03 -2.05 -4.92
C LEU A 20 9.88 -1.07 -5.20
N GLU A 21 9.24 -1.20 -6.36
CA GLU A 21 8.07 -0.40 -6.72
C GLU A 21 6.91 -0.63 -5.74
N CYS A 22 6.66 -1.88 -5.33
CA CYS A 22 5.65 -2.21 -4.32
C CYS A 22 5.98 -1.54 -2.97
N CYS A 23 7.23 -1.62 -2.51
CA CYS A 23 7.66 -0.95 -1.28
C CYS A 23 7.45 0.57 -1.34
N GLN A 24 7.81 1.21 -2.45
CA GLN A 24 7.61 2.65 -2.64
C GLN A 24 6.14 3.04 -2.55
N ARG A 25 5.26 2.30 -3.24
CA ARG A 25 3.81 2.51 -3.18
C ARG A 25 3.26 2.31 -1.77
N LEU A 26 3.68 1.26 -1.07
CA LEU A 26 3.26 1.00 0.31
C LEU A 26 3.71 2.11 1.27
N SER A 27 4.94 2.62 1.12
CA SER A 27 5.41 3.78 1.88
C SER A 27 4.56 5.03 1.62
N GLU A 28 4.15 5.27 0.37
CA GLU A 28 3.27 6.38 0.03
C GLU A 28 1.87 6.21 0.63
N ILE A 29 1.27 5.01 0.52
CA ILE A 29 -0.02 4.67 1.14
C ILE A 29 0.02 4.89 2.66
N ASN A 30 1.08 4.41 3.33
CA ASN A 30 1.29 4.63 4.76
C ASN A 30 1.36 6.13 5.08
N GLY A 31 2.12 6.90 4.29
CA GLY A 31 2.25 8.34 4.48
C GLY A 31 0.94 9.10 4.27
N GLN A 32 0.14 8.72 3.27
CA GLN A 32 -1.17 9.30 3.01
C GLN A 32 -2.14 9.01 4.17
N SER A 33 -2.20 7.75 4.62
CA SER A 33 -3.03 7.34 5.76
C SER A 33 -2.64 8.08 7.05
N ALA A 34 -1.33 8.16 7.35
CA ALA A 34 -0.85 8.91 8.51
C ALA A 34 -1.23 10.40 8.47
N ARG A 35 -1.12 11.05 7.30
CA ARG A 35 -1.57 12.43 7.13
C ARG A 35 -3.08 12.57 7.33
N ALA A 36 -3.88 11.62 6.84
CA ALA A 36 -5.33 11.62 7.04
C ALA A 36 -5.70 11.49 8.52
N PHE A 37 -5.07 10.57 9.27
CA PHE A 37 -5.27 10.46 10.72
C PHE A 37 -4.89 11.73 11.47
N LEU A 38 -3.74 12.35 11.12
CA LEU A 38 -3.30 13.58 11.76
C LEU A 38 -4.23 14.76 11.45
N ALA A 39 -4.77 14.85 10.23
CA ALA A 39 -5.74 15.88 9.87
C ALA A 39 -7.07 15.69 10.61
N HIS A 40 -7.54 14.44 10.69
CA HIS A 40 -8.75 14.07 11.44
C HIS A 40 -8.59 14.43 12.93
N GLY A 41 -7.49 13.98 13.56
CA GLY A 41 -7.21 14.26 14.97
C GLY A 41 -6.93 15.72 15.32
N LYS A 42 -6.47 16.55 14.36
CA LYS A 42 -6.32 18.01 14.57
C LYS A 42 -7.65 18.77 14.52
N THR A 43 -8.66 18.21 13.84
CA THR A 43 -9.97 18.84 13.66
C THR A 43 -10.88 18.59 14.88
N ASP A 44 -10.70 17.46 15.58
CA ASP A 44 -11.52 17.02 16.72
C ASP A 44 -11.04 17.53 18.09
N GLY A 45 -10.35 18.68 18.12
CA GLY A 45 -9.71 19.24 19.32
C GLY A 45 -10.61 19.73 20.46
N GLU A 46 -11.95 19.63 20.35
CA GLU A 46 -12.94 19.93 21.42
C GLU A 46 -14.34 19.37 21.03
N PRO A 47 -15.23 19.02 21.99
CA PRO A 47 -15.14 17.98 23.00
C PRO A 47 -15.99 16.75 22.63
N TRP A 48 -15.60 15.63 23.23
CA TRP A 48 -16.21 14.29 23.23
C TRP A 48 -17.68 14.18 23.69
N THR A 49 -18.46 15.27 23.71
CA THR A 49 -19.77 15.29 24.35
C THR A 49 -20.90 15.39 23.33
N ARG A 50 -21.72 14.34 23.36
CA ARG A 50 -23.07 14.16 22.82
C ARG A 50 -23.20 13.59 21.41
N ASP A 51 -22.36 13.97 20.44
CA ASP A 51 -22.34 13.37 19.08
C ASP A 51 -20.92 13.12 18.49
N GLY A 52 -19.87 13.72 19.05
CA GLY A 52 -18.50 13.70 18.48
C GLY A 52 -17.74 12.36 18.56
N GLY A 53 -18.17 11.40 19.37
CA GLY A 53 -17.54 10.08 19.45
C GLY A 53 -17.83 9.20 18.22
N THR A 54 -19.06 9.26 17.70
CA THR A 54 -19.48 8.48 16.53
C THR A 54 -18.83 9.00 15.25
N ASP A 55 -18.76 10.33 15.08
CA ASP A 55 -18.10 10.94 13.91
C ASP A 55 -16.59 10.69 13.90
N LEU A 56 -15.93 10.73 15.06
CA LEU A 56 -14.53 10.33 15.21
C LEU A 56 -14.32 8.87 14.82
N ILE A 57 -15.19 7.96 15.29
CA ILE A 57 -15.13 6.53 14.95
C ILE A 57 -15.37 6.30 13.46
N LEU A 58 -16.39 6.94 12.87
CA LEU A 58 -16.71 6.79 11.45
C LEU A 58 -15.61 7.37 10.56
N GLY A 59 -15.09 8.55 10.88
CA GLY A 59 -13.98 9.18 10.18
C GLY A 59 -12.72 8.33 10.23
N SER A 60 -12.32 7.88 11.43
CA SER A 60 -11.18 6.99 11.60
C SER A 60 -11.37 5.65 10.89
N SER A 61 -12.57 5.07 10.96
CA SER A 61 -12.90 3.81 10.28
C SER A 61 -12.79 3.94 8.77
N ARG A 62 -13.23 5.06 8.20
CA ARG A 62 -13.10 5.33 6.76
C ARG A 62 -11.63 5.41 6.34
N ILE A 63 -10.80 6.13 7.11
CA ILE A 63 -9.35 6.22 6.86
C ILE A 63 -8.70 4.82 6.90
N VAL A 64 -9.06 4.01 7.89
CA VAL A 64 -8.59 2.61 8.01
C VAL A 64 -9.01 1.80 6.78
N MET A 65 -10.28 1.87 6.36
CA MET A 65 -10.78 1.07 5.23
C MET A 65 -10.15 1.49 3.90
N ASP A 66 -9.97 2.79 3.66
CA ASP A 66 -9.29 3.31 2.47
C ASP A 66 -7.82 2.87 2.43
N TYR A 67 -7.15 2.87 3.59
CA TYR A 67 -5.80 2.35 3.75
C TYR A 67 -5.70 0.85 3.42
N TRP A 68 -6.57 0.02 4.00
CA TRP A 68 -6.59 -1.42 3.73
C TRP A 68 -6.88 -1.73 2.26
N SER A 69 -7.86 -1.04 1.67
CA SER A 69 -8.19 -1.17 0.25
C SER A 69 -6.97 -0.89 -0.64
N SER A 70 -6.26 0.21 -0.36
CA SER A 70 -5.06 0.60 -1.09
C SER A 70 -3.92 -0.40 -0.92
N MET A 71 -3.71 -0.91 0.30
CA MET A 71 -2.69 -1.92 0.58
C MET A 71 -2.98 -3.22 -0.17
N LEU A 72 -4.23 -3.70 -0.14
CA LEU A 72 -4.65 -4.92 -0.83
C LEU A 72 -4.52 -4.80 -2.36
N ALA A 73 -4.89 -3.64 -2.92
CA ALA A 73 -4.69 -3.36 -4.33
C ALA A 73 -3.21 -3.40 -4.72
N CYS A 74 -2.34 -2.75 -3.92
CA CYS A 74 -0.89 -2.78 -4.14
C CYS A 74 -0.33 -4.20 -4.07
N GLY A 75 -0.74 -4.98 -3.06
CA GLY A 75 -0.32 -6.38 -2.90
C GLY A 75 -0.77 -7.26 -4.08
N THR A 76 -2.00 -7.09 -4.55
CA THR A 76 -2.56 -7.85 -5.69
C THR A 76 -1.84 -7.50 -6.99
N ASP A 77 -1.54 -6.22 -7.22
CA ASP A 77 -0.78 -5.77 -8.38
C ASP A 77 0.65 -6.32 -8.37
N PHE A 78 1.29 -6.34 -7.20
CA PHE A 78 2.61 -6.95 -7.04
C PHE A 78 2.56 -8.46 -7.35
N GLN A 79 1.61 -9.21 -6.78
CA GLN A 79 1.43 -10.62 -7.07
C GLN A 79 1.23 -10.88 -8.57
N ARG A 80 0.41 -10.05 -9.24
CA ARG A 80 0.19 -10.13 -10.69
C ARG A 80 1.48 -9.94 -11.48
N LYS A 81 2.30 -8.94 -11.10
CA LYS A 81 3.61 -8.69 -11.74
C LYS A 81 4.57 -9.86 -11.57
N ILE A 82 4.64 -10.45 -10.36
CA ILE A 82 5.48 -11.62 -10.08
C ILE A 82 5.05 -12.82 -10.92
N LEU A 83 3.75 -13.16 -10.92
CA LEU A 83 3.22 -14.29 -11.68
C LEU A 83 3.46 -14.10 -13.19
N THR A 84 3.25 -12.90 -13.71
CA THR A 84 3.51 -12.58 -15.12
C THR A 84 4.99 -12.67 -15.47
N GLY A 85 5.87 -12.24 -14.57
CA GLY A 85 7.32 -12.36 -14.75
C GLY A 85 7.79 -13.81 -14.77
N LEU A 86 7.23 -14.64 -13.89
CA LEU A 86 7.54 -16.07 -13.82
C LEU A 86 6.99 -16.87 -15.01
N ALA A 87 5.79 -16.53 -15.49
CA ALA A 87 5.16 -17.20 -16.63
C ALA A 87 5.83 -16.91 -17.99
N LYS A 88 6.75 -15.93 -18.07
CA LYS A 88 7.51 -15.59 -19.28
C LYS A 88 8.75 -16.48 -19.50
N ARG A 89 8.94 -17.51 -18.68
CA ARG A 89 9.97 -18.55 -18.83
C ARG A 89 9.38 -19.84 -19.33
#